data_AF-A0A973H324-F1
#
_entry.id   AF-A0A973H324-F1
#
_cell.length_a   1.000
_cell.length_b   1.000
_cell.length_c   1.000
_cell.angle_alpha   90.00
_cell.angle_beta   90.00
_cell.angle_gamma   90.00
#
_symmetry.space_group_name_H-M   'P 1'
#
loop_
_entity.id
_entity.type
_entity.pdbx_description
1 polymer ?
#
loop_
_entity_poly.entity_id
_entity_poly.type
_entity_poly.pdbx_seq_one_letter_code
_entity_poly.pdbx_strand_id
1 'polypeptide(L)'
;TDDEFRTTCEQLVGTFLAGKVTDVTEAQRRVCMAYVCAEAPLFLDTPAILGVPSSLNCYHQLLPMAELLYAPGAGLRASRNQGHAIVTPAEEVRVVR
;
A
#
# COMPACT_ATOMS: atom_id res chain seq x y z
N THR A 1 -15.28 3.30 13.37
CA THR A 1 -14.69 3.50 12.03
C THR A 1 -13.38 4.24 12.21
N ASP A 2 -12.34 3.94 11.44
CA ASP A 2 -11.01 4.57 11.57
C ASP A 2 -10.89 5.72 10.55
N ASP A 3 -10.84 6.96 11.04
CA ASP A 3 -10.87 8.16 10.20
C ASP A 3 -9.49 8.52 9.62
N GLU A 4 -8.41 8.16 10.31
CA GLU A 4 -7.03 8.32 9.84
C GLU A 4 -6.79 7.40 8.64
N PHE A 5 -7.21 6.15 8.76
CA PHE A 5 -7.15 5.20 7.65
C PHE A 5 -7.99 5.65 6.46
N ARG A 6 -9.22 6.14 6.70
CA ARG A 6 -10.09 6.66 5.62
C ARG A 6 -9.41 7.80 4.87
N THR A 7 -8.89 8.79 5.58
CA THR A 7 -8.21 9.96 4.98
C THR A 7 -7.00 9.52 4.16
N THR A 8 -6.25 8.53 4.65
CA THR A 8 -5.09 7.96 3.94
C THR A 8 -5.49 7.25 2.65
N CYS A 9 -6.60 6.50 2.65
CA CYS A 9 -7.14 5.91 1.42
C CYS A 9 -7.53 6.99 0.39
N GLU A 10 -8.09 8.12 0.83
CA GLU A 10 -8.44 9.23 -0.07
C GLU A 10 -7.19 9.89 -0.69
N GLN A 11 -6.12 10.05 0.07
CA GLN A 11 -4.83 10.52 -0.43
C GLN A 11 -4.22 9.56 -1.45
N LEU A 12 -4.32 8.25 -1.19
CA LEU A 12 -3.83 7.22 -2.11
C LEU A 12 -4.61 7.22 -3.42
N VAL A 13 -5.94 7.41 -3.38
CA VAL A 13 -6.77 7.61 -4.58
C VAL A 13 -6.29 8.82 -5.39
N GLY A 14 -5.99 9.95 -4.72
CA GLY A 14 -5.41 11.12 -5.38
C GLY A 14 -4.08 10.80 -6.07
N THR A 15 -3.20 10.09 -5.38
CA THR A 15 -1.89 9.68 -5.91
C THR A 15 -2.01 8.75 -7.12
N PHE A 16 -2.93 7.79 -7.08
CA PHE A 16 -3.13 6.84 -8.18
C PHE A 16 -3.77 7.43 -9.42
N LEU A 17 -4.57 8.49 -9.27
CA LEU A 17 -5.22 9.17 -10.39
C LEU A 17 -4.36 10.31 -10.95
N ALA A 18 -3.46 10.88 -10.15
CA ALA A 18 -2.52 11.89 -10.58
C ALA A 18 -1.70 11.42 -11.79
N GLY A 19 -1.63 12.25 -12.82
CA GLY A 19 -0.88 11.98 -14.06
C GLY A 19 -1.50 10.95 -15.01
N LYS A 20 -2.59 10.27 -14.62
CA LYS A 20 -3.31 9.33 -15.50
C LYS A 20 -4.48 9.96 -16.25
N VAL A 21 -5.09 10.99 -15.66
CA VAL A 21 -6.24 11.70 -16.21
C VAL A 21 -6.11 13.20 -15.97
N THR A 22 -6.61 14.02 -16.89
CA THR A 22 -6.58 15.49 -16.76
C THR A 22 -7.66 15.98 -15.81
N ASP A 23 -8.88 15.45 -15.93
CA ASP A 23 -10.01 15.77 -15.06
C ASP A 23 -10.54 14.49 -14.41
N VAL A 24 -10.38 14.40 -13.08
CA VAL A 24 -10.86 13.25 -12.31
C VAL A 24 -12.37 13.33 -12.13
N THR A 25 -13.08 12.34 -12.67
CA THR A 25 -14.52 12.17 -12.46
C THR A 25 -14.83 11.46 -11.13
N GLU A 26 -16.03 11.68 -10.59
CA GLU A 26 -16.49 10.98 -9.39
C GLU A 26 -16.54 9.46 -9.58
N ALA A 27 -16.89 8.99 -10.78
CA ALA A 27 -16.89 7.57 -11.11
C ALA A 27 -15.47 6.97 -11.01
N GLN A 28 -14.44 7.66 -11.52
CA GLN A 28 -13.05 7.23 -11.40
C GLN A 28 -12.59 7.22 -9.94
N ARG A 29 -12.93 8.25 -9.15
CA ARG A 29 -12.61 8.29 -7.72
C ARG A 29 -13.21 7.09 -6.98
N ARG A 30 -14.48 6.78 -7.25
CA ARG A 30 -15.20 5.66 -6.62
C ARG A 30 -14.61 4.30 -6.99
N VAL A 31 -14.27 4.07 -8.26
CA VAL A 31 -13.61 2.83 -8.70
C VAL A 31 -12.22 2.72 -8.08
N CYS A 32 -11.45 3.80 -8.06
CA CYS A 32 -10.12 3.81 -7.44
C CYS A 32 -10.19 3.57 -5.93
N MET A 33 -11.18 4.13 -5.23
CA MET A 33 -11.40 3.86 -3.82
C MET A 33 -11.76 2.38 -3.59
N ALA A 34 -12.63 1.80 -4.43
CA ALA A 34 -12.95 0.38 -4.35
C ALA A 34 -11.71 -0.50 -4.55
N TYR A 35 -10.83 -0.13 -5.48
CA TYR A 35 -9.54 -0.77 -5.69
C TYR A 35 -8.63 -0.71 -4.45
N VAL A 36 -8.44 0.49 -3.87
CA VAL A 36 -7.64 0.68 -2.65
C VAL A 36 -8.18 -0.17 -1.49
N CYS A 37 -9.50 -0.14 -1.27
CA CYS A 37 -10.13 -0.94 -0.22
C CYS A 37 -9.97 -2.46 -0.46
N ALA A 38 -9.97 -2.91 -1.71
CA ALA A 38 -9.76 -4.32 -2.04
C ALA A 38 -8.31 -4.77 -1.82
N GLU A 39 -7.33 -3.88 -1.97
CA GLU A 39 -5.92 -4.18 -1.70
C GLU A 39 -5.56 -4.09 -0.21
N ALA A 40 -6.22 -3.24 0.57
CA ALA A 40 -5.90 -2.99 1.97
C ALA A 40 -5.69 -4.27 2.83
N PRO A 41 -6.49 -5.35 2.70
CA PRO A 41 -6.25 -6.59 3.44
C PRO A 41 -4.84 -7.17 3.23
N LEU A 42 -4.26 -7.02 2.04
CA LEU A 42 -2.91 -7.52 1.74
C LEU A 42 -1.82 -6.70 2.44
N PHE A 43 -2.08 -5.42 2.75
CA PHE A 43 -1.20 -4.62 3.59
C PHE A 43 -1.39 -4.91 5.08
N LEU A 44 -2.57 -5.36 5.48
CA LEU A 44 -2.91 -5.57 6.89
C LEU A 44 -2.49 -6.94 7.41
N ASP A 45 -2.88 -8.01 6.72
CA ASP A 45 -2.73 -9.37 7.25
C ASP A 45 -2.68 -10.45 6.17
N THR A 46 -1.80 -10.26 5.18
CA THR A 46 -1.48 -11.32 4.21
C THR A 46 -1.13 -12.67 4.87
N PRO A 47 -0.42 -12.75 6.03
CA PRO A 47 -0.17 -14.01 6.70
C PRO A 47 -1.43 -14.82 6.97
N ALA A 48 -2.48 -14.20 7.52
CA ALA A 48 -3.74 -14.87 7.77
C ALA A 48 -4.49 -15.22 6.47
N ILE A 49 -4.46 -14.34 5.47
CA ILE A 49 -5.14 -14.55 4.17
C ILE A 49 -4.55 -15.76 3.43
N LEU A 50 -3.22 -15.90 3.43
CA LEU A 50 -2.51 -16.95 2.69
C LEU A 50 -2.14 -18.18 3.53
N GLY A 51 -2.39 -18.15 4.85
CA GLY A 51 -2.04 -19.25 5.75
C GLY A 51 -0.53 -19.44 5.93
N VAL A 52 0.25 -18.35 5.92
CA VAL A 52 1.71 -18.36 6.05
C VAL A 52 2.15 -17.73 7.38
N PRO A 53 3.32 -18.12 7.94
CA PRO A 53 3.74 -17.60 9.25
C PRO A 53 4.09 -16.11 9.25
N SER A 54 4.55 -15.57 8.12
CA SER A 54 4.86 -14.15 7.93
C SER A 54 4.85 -13.78 6.44
N SER A 55 4.77 -12.48 6.15
CA SER A 55 4.72 -11.96 4.77
C SER A 55 5.32 -10.55 4.67
N LEU A 56 5.92 -10.26 3.51
CA LEU A 56 6.36 -8.93 3.11
C LEU A 56 5.63 -8.52 1.84
N ASN A 57 4.91 -7.40 1.88
CA ASN A 57 4.41 -6.77 0.66
C ASN A 57 5.55 -5.95 0.03
N CYS A 58 6.03 -6.36 -1.13
CA CYS A 58 7.14 -5.71 -1.85
C CYS A 58 6.60 -4.74 -2.90
N TYR A 59 7.05 -3.49 -2.85
CA TYR A 59 6.63 -2.46 -3.81
C TYR A 59 7.80 -1.57 -4.21
N HIS A 60 7.70 -0.90 -5.36
CA HIS A 60 8.79 -0.07 -5.90
C HIS A 60 8.72 1.40 -5.48
N GLN A 61 7.67 1.77 -4.73
CA GLN A 61 7.43 3.11 -4.22
C GLN A 61 6.87 3.03 -2.81
N LEU A 62 7.13 4.05 -1.99
CA LEU A 62 6.47 4.21 -0.71
C LEU A 62 5.03 4.69 -0.95
N LEU A 63 4.06 3.99 -0.35
CA LEU A 63 2.65 4.37 -0.40
C LEU A 63 2.23 4.98 0.95
N PRO A 64 1.42 6.06 0.97
CA PRO A 64 0.91 6.64 2.22
C PRO A 64 0.22 5.62 3.15
N MET A 65 -0.50 4.66 2.57
CA MET A 65 -1.14 3.58 3.34
C MET A 65 -0.11 2.67 4.03
N ALA A 66 1.04 2.40 3.41
CA ALA A 66 2.10 1.64 4.06
C ALA A 66 2.73 2.44 5.21
N GLU A 67 2.99 3.74 5.03
CA GLU A 67 3.50 4.59 6.12
C GLU A 67 2.60 4.53 7.35
N LEU A 68 1.29 4.66 7.17
CA LEU A 68 0.33 4.60 8.26
C LEU A 68 0.28 3.22 8.94
N LEU A 69 0.14 2.15 8.14
CA LEU A 69 -0.17 0.82 8.68
C LEU A 69 1.01 0.16 9.39
N TYR A 70 2.24 0.49 9.01
CA TYR A 70 3.46 -0.08 9.58
C TYR A 70 4.14 0.82 10.62
N ALA A 71 3.70 2.08 10.75
CA ALA A 71 4.17 2.96 11.82
C ALA A 71 3.60 2.56 13.20
N PRO A 72 4.37 2.74 14.29
CA PRO A 72 3.84 2.59 15.64
C PRO A 72 2.64 3.52 15.87
N GLY A 73 1.58 3.04 16.50
CA GLY A 73 0.40 3.85 16.79
C GLY A 73 -0.80 3.05 17.27
N ALA A 74 -1.91 3.75 17.49
CA ALA A 74 -3.21 3.17 17.77
C ALA A 74 -4.10 3.21 16.51
N GLY A 75 -5.20 2.44 16.50
CA GLY A 75 -6.07 2.31 15.34
C GLY A 75 -5.67 1.14 14.45
N LEU A 76 -6.10 1.17 13.19
CA LEU A 76 -5.85 0.10 12.23
C LEU A 76 -4.36 0.05 11.87
N ARG A 77 -3.70 -1.08 12.18
CA ARG A 77 -2.28 -1.33 11.90
C ARG A 77 -2.10 -2.74 11.35
N ALA A 78 -0.99 -2.97 10.65
CA ALA A 78 -0.65 -4.27 10.13
C ALA A 78 -0.47 -5.30 11.27
N SER A 79 -0.77 -6.56 11.00
CA SER A 79 -0.52 -7.66 11.92
C SER A 79 0.98 -7.78 12.18
N ARG A 80 1.37 -8.31 13.35
CA ARG A 80 2.78 -8.34 13.79
C ARG A 80 3.72 -9.09 12.82
N ASN A 81 3.17 -9.99 12.00
CA ASN A 81 3.94 -10.82 11.08
C ASN A 81 3.80 -10.37 9.62
N GLN A 82 3.16 -9.22 9.37
CA GLN A 82 3.05 -8.57 8.08
C GLN A 82 4.00 -7.36 8.05
N GLY A 83 4.80 -7.24 7.00
CA GLY A 83 5.69 -6.10 6.78
C GLY A 83 5.60 -5.55 5.35
N HIS A 84 6.31 -4.44 5.11
CA HIS A 84 6.41 -3.83 3.79
C HIS A 84 7.87 -3.56 3.43
N ALA A 85 8.23 -3.83 2.18
CA ALA A 85 9.57 -3.58 1.66
C ALA A 85 9.49 -2.71 0.42
N ILE A 86 10.22 -1.60 0.43
CA ILE A 86 10.46 -0.82 -0.77
C ILE A 86 11.67 -1.42 -1.48
N VAL A 87 11.47 -1.87 -2.71
CA VAL A 87 12.51 -2.52 -3.51
C VAL A 87 12.83 -1.67 -4.72
N THR A 88 14.13 -1.53 -5.02
CA THR A 88 14.62 -0.87 -6.23
C THR A 88 15.49 -1.84 -7.02
N PRO A 89 15.59 -1.70 -8.36
CA PRO A 89 16.50 -2.52 -9.15
C PRO A 89 17.93 -2.42 -8.61
N ALA A 90 18.62 -3.55 -8.52
CA ALA A 90 20.03 -3.56 -8.18
C ALA A 90 20.84 -2.88 -9.31
N GLU A 91 21.85 -2.09 -8.94
CA GLU A 91 22.84 -1.63 -9.91
C GLU A 91 23.55 -2.86 -10.52
N GLU A 92 23.75 -2.88 -11.85
CA GLU A 92 24.50 -3.96 -12.50
C GLU A 92 25.90 -4.06 -11.91
N VAL A 93 26.14 -5.07 -11.08
CA VAL A 93 27.51 -5.42 -10.66
C VAL A 93 28.19 -6.11 -11.83
N ARG A 94 28.88 -5.32 -12.67
CA ARG A 94 29.80 -5.87 -13.67
C ARG A 94 30.98 -6.50 -12.96
N VAL A 95 30.94 -7.82 -12.81
CA VAL A 95 32.11 -8.61 -12.41
C VAL A 95 33.07 -8.58 -13.60
N VAL A 96 34.04 -7.66 -13.58
CA VAL A 96 35.16 -7.69 -14.51
C VAL A 96 35.99 -8.93 -14.14
N ARG A 97 35.94 -9.95 -14.99
CA ARG A 97 36.81 -11.12 -14.94
C ARG A 97 38.22 -10.75 -15.39
#